data_AF-A0A518D682-F1
#
_entry.id   AF-A0A518D682-F1
#
_cell.length_a   1.000
_cell.length_b   1.000
_cell.length_c   1.000
_cell.angle_alpha   90.00
_cell.angle_beta   90.00
_cell.angle_gamma   90.00
#
_symmetry.space_group_name_H-M   'P 1'
#
loop_
_entity.id
_entity.type
_entity.pdbx_description
1 polymer ?
#
loop_
_entity_poly.entity_id
_entity_poly.type
_entity_poly.pdbx_seq_one_letter_code
_entity_poly.pdbx_strand_id
1 'polypeptide(L)'
;MLVAVVVGYYAGFAWWVLAAGEASAMSETAQVLVQPSPALGPADVVRLQVDALRADRQGRFHVAQCFAFASPANRQNTGPLARFAGLFGSSSYGPLVTHRAAIVGQPVVHQRVATALVTVADPGRQTVAYRFYLSKQQQAPYEECWMTDAVIRTTSSEPDDPSELPI
;
A
#
# COMPACT_ATOMS: atom_id res chain seq x y z
N MET A 1 52.51 -72.07 -13.88
CA MET A 1 52.22 -72.66 -12.55
C MET A 1 51.88 -71.51 -11.62
N LEU A 2 50.62 -71.44 -11.13
CA LEU A 2 49.97 -70.65 -10.03
C LEU A 2 50.25 -69.13 -9.95
N VAL A 3 49.28 -68.20 -10.15
CA VAL A 3 48.06 -67.80 -9.39
C VAL A 3 48.31 -67.14 -8.03
N ALA A 4 47.97 -65.84 -7.94
CA ALA A 4 47.20 -65.15 -6.88
C ALA A 4 47.09 -63.65 -7.30
N VAL A 5 46.06 -63.18 -8.01
CA VAL A 5 44.71 -62.80 -7.55
C VAL A 5 44.68 -62.16 -6.15
N VAL A 6 44.63 -60.83 -6.09
CA VAL A 6 43.84 -60.12 -5.09
C VAL A 6 42.83 -59.25 -5.84
N VAL A 7 41.58 -59.66 -5.74
CA VAL A 7 40.39 -58.94 -6.18
C VAL A 7 40.09 -57.85 -5.16
N GLY A 8 40.05 -56.59 -5.60
CA GLY A 8 39.39 -55.49 -4.89
C GLY A 8 38.30 -54.92 -5.80
N TYR A 9 37.04 -55.12 -5.43
CA TYR A 9 35.86 -54.79 -6.22
C TYR A 9 35.56 -53.27 -6.25
N TYR A 10 35.16 -52.84 -7.44
CA TYR A 10 34.53 -51.59 -7.90
C TYR A 10 33.64 -50.80 -6.94
N ALA A 11 33.74 -49.47 -7.03
CA ALA A 11 32.72 -48.52 -7.54
C ALA A 11 33.16 -47.10 -7.11
N GLY A 12 33.18 -46.03 -7.90
CA GLY A 12 32.65 -45.73 -9.23
C GLY A 12 32.41 -44.21 -9.28
N PHE A 13 32.68 -43.61 -10.46
CA PHE A 13 32.12 -42.34 -10.97
C PHE A 13 32.68 -40.99 -10.48
N ALA A 14 33.50 -40.39 -11.35
CA ALA A 14 33.79 -38.96 -11.43
C ALA A 14 32.83 -38.27 -12.39
N TRP A 15 32.06 -37.23 -11.99
CA TRP A 15 31.39 -36.34 -12.95
C TRP A 15 31.23 -34.89 -12.44
N TRP A 16 31.89 -33.97 -13.16
CA TRP A 16 31.52 -32.59 -13.52
C TRP A 16 31.18 -31.56 -12.43
N VAL A 17 32.04 -30.54 -12.34
CA VAL A 17 31.71 -29.20 -11.82
C VAL A 17 30.64 -28.59 -12.72
N LEU A 18 29.39 -28.61 -12.27
CA LEU A 18 28.40 -27.64 -12.68
C LEU A 18 28.53 -26.46 -11.72
N ALA A 19 29.06 -25.35 -12.24
CA ALA A 19 28.70 -24.03 -11.73
C ALA A 19 27.19 -23.88 -11.96
N ALA A 20 26.40 -24.41 -11.05
CA ALA A 20 25.01 -24.04 -10.92
C ALA A 20 25.04 -22.56 -10.57
N GLY A 21 24.56 -21.73 -11.50
CA GLY A 21 24.44 -20.31 -11.30
C GLY A 21 23.83 -20.05 -9.93
N GLU A 22 24.48 -19.14 -9.19
CA GLU A 22 23.86 -18.48 -8.07
C GLU A 22 22.63 -17.76 -8.62
N ALA A 23 21.52 -18.51 -8.72
CA ALA A 23 20.20 -17.92 -8.77
C ALA A 23 20.15 -17.09 -7.49
N SER A 24 20.38 -15.79 -7.64
CA SER A 24 20.06 -14.79 -6.64
C SER A 24 18.68 -15.15 -6.15
N ALA A 25 18.63 -15.78 -4.98
CA ALA A 25 17.41 -15.93 -4.23
C ALA A 25 17.02 -14.49 -3.91
N MET A 26 16.19 -13.91 -4.77
CA MET A 26 15.53 -12.65 -4.51
C MET A 26 14.89 -12.81 -3.13
N SER A 27 15.39 -12.05 -2.17
CA SER A 27 14.81 -11.97 -0.84
C SER A 27 13.43 -11.34 -1.02
N GLU A 28 12.41 -12.18 -1.23
CA GLU A 28 11.02 -11.77 -1.16
C GLU A 28 10.71 -11.60 0.33
N THR A 29 11.10 -10.45 0.90
CA THR A 29 10.63 -10.07 2.23
C THR A 29 9.12 -9.95 2.14
N ALA A 30 8.40 -10.92 2.70
CA ALA A 30 6.95 -10.85 2.82
C ALA A 30 6.58 -9.55 3.54
N GLN A 31 5.89 -8.64 2.85
CA GLN A 31 5.47 -7.37 3.42
C GLN A 31 4.35 -7.62 4.45
N VAL A 32 4.59 -7.22 5.70
CA VAL A 32 3.63 -7.38 6.81
C VAL A 32 2.72 -6.15 6.87
N LEU A 33 1.41 -6.38 6.97
CA LEU A 33 0.42 -5.31 7.10
C LEU A 33 0.57 -4.59 8.44
N VAL A 34 0.68 -3.27 8.39
CA VAL A 34 0.51 -2.42 9.58
C VAL A 34 -0.96 -2.40 9.97
N GLN A 35 -1.24 -2.67 11.25
CA GLN A 35 -2.59 -2.70 11.78
C GLN A 35 -2.97 -1.36 12.43
N PRO A 36 -4.27 -1.03 12.51
CA PRO A 36 -4.75 0.10 13.31
C PRO A 36 -4.25 0.00 14.76
N SER A 37 -3.81 1.13 15.29
CA SER A 37 -3.32 1.25 16.67
C SER A 37 -3.65 2.63 17.23
N PRO A 38 -4.01 2.75 18.52
CA PRO A 38 -4.23 4.05 19.17
C PRO A 38 -2.99 4.96 19.20
N ALA A 39 -1.80 4.40 18.98
CA ALA A 39 -0.55 5.15 18.90
C ALA A 39 -0.38 5.92 17.58
N LEU A 40 -1.15 5.57 16.54
CA LEU A 40 -1.08 6.22 15.23
C LEU A 40 -1.96 7.46 15.19
N GLY A 41 -1.39 8.60 14.83
CA GLY A 41 -2.14 9.80 14.54
C GLY A 41 -2.84 9.74 13.18
N PRO A 42 -3.78 10.65 12.89
CA PRO A 42 -4.47 10.69 11.59
C PRO A 42 -3.48 10.92 10.43
N ALA A 43 -2.40 11.67 10.65
CA ALA A 43 -1.36 11.88 9.64
C ALA A 43 -0.61 10.58 9.32
N ASP A 44 -0.31 9.77 10.32
CA ASP A 44 0.41 8.50 10.16
C ASP A 44 -0.45 7.49 9.41
N VAL A 45 -1.74 7.42 9.75
CA VAL A 45 -2.72 6.57 9.04
C VAL A 45 -2.81 6.93 7.56
N VAL A 46 -2.84 8.21 7.22
CA VAL A 46 -2.87 8.65 5.81
C VAL A 46 -1.55 8.33 5.11
N ARG A 47 -0.39 8.61 5.74
CA ARG A 47 0.93 8.31 5.17
C ARG A 47 1.11 6.83 4.90
N LEU A 48 0.78 5.95 5.86
CA LEU A 48 0.88 4.50 5.69
C LEU A 48 0.10 3.98 4.47
N GLN A 49 -1.10 4.53 4.24
CA GLN A 49 -1.90 4.16 3.07
C GLN A 49 -1.30 4.70 1.77
N VAL A 50 -0.92 5.98 1.73
CA VAL A 50 -0.33 6.62 0.55
C VAL A 50 1.01 6.00 0.17
N ASP A 51 1.86 5.69 1.15
CA ASP A 51 3.14 5.02 0.93
C ASP A 51 2.96 3.59 0.42
N ALA A 52 1.97 2.86 0.94
CA ALA A 52 1.66 1.51 0.45
C ALA A 52 1.21 1.54 -1.02
N LEU A 53 0.37 2.51 -1.41
CA LEU A 53 -0.04 2.74 -2.79
C LEU A 53 1.14 3.01 -3.73
N ARG A 54 2.19 3.68 -3.23
CA ARG A 54 3.41 3.94 -4.00
C ARG A 54 4.30 2.72 -4.13
N ALA A 55 4.48 1.98 -3.04
CA ALA A 55 5.50 0.94 -2.89
C ALA A 55 5.21 -0.34 -3.68
N ASP A 56 3.94 -0.71 -3.79
CA ASP A 56 3.53 -1.96 -4.46
C ASP A 56 2.50 -1.64 -5.55
N ARG A 57 2.92 -1.36 -6.79
CA ARG A 57 1.97 -1.03 -7.87
C ARG A 57 1.37 -2.25 -8.58
N GLN A 58 1.95 -3.43 -8.39
CA GLN A 58 1.59 -4.64 -9.16
C GLN A 58 1.12 -5.81 -8.29
N GLY A 59 1.38 -5.76 -6.99
CA GLY A 59 0.92 -6.72 -6.00
C GLY A 59 -0.41 -6.34 -5.37
N ARG A 60 -0.77 -7.09 -4.31
CA ARG A 60 -2.03 -6.93 -3.57
C ARG A 60 -1.82 -6.25 -2.22
N PHE A 61 -0.58 -5.97 -1.84
CA PHE A 61 -0.25 -5.46 -0.51
C PHE A 61 -0.85 -4.07 -0.30
N HIS A 62 -0.74 -3.19 -1.28
CA HIS A 62 -1.26 -1.82 -1.20
C HIS A 62 -2.77 -1.79 -0.91
N VAL A 63 -3.56 -2.63 -1.59
CA VAL A 63 -5.02 -2.72 -1.38
C VAL A 63 -5.31 -3.21 0.03
N ALA A 64 -4.63 -4.26 0.45
CA ALA A 64 -4.81 -4.84 1.79
C ALA A 64 -4.41 -3.85 2.89
N GLN A 65 -3.34 -3.07 2.69
CA GLN A 65 -2.88 -2.06 3.64
C GLN A 65 -3.88 -0.90 3.77
N CYS A 66 -4.44 -0.42 2.66
CA CYS A 66 -5.53 0.56 2.68
C CYS A 66 -6.78 0.01 3.35
N PHE A 67 -7.15 -1.24 3.05
CA PHE A 67 -8.32 -1.87 3.66
C PHE A 67 -8.16 -2.12 5.16
N ALA A 68 -6.95 -2.40 5.64
CA ALA A 68 -6.64 -2.53 7.07
C ALA A 68 -6.98 -1.24 7.84
N PHE A 69 -6.82 -0.06 7.23
CA PHE A 69 -7.16 1.23 7.82
C PHE A 69 -8.56 1.74 7.48
N ALA A 70 -9.34 1.06 6.63
CA ALA A 70 -10.73 1.43 6.38
C ALA A 70 -11.58 1.23 7.64
N SER A 71 -12.33 2.25 8.06
CA SER A 71 -13.20 2.17 9.24
C SER A 71 -14.27 1.09 9.11
N PRO A 72 -14.86 0.57 10.21
CA PRO A 72 -15.94 -0.41 10.14
C PRO A 72 -17.09 0.05 9.23
N ALA A 73 -17.51 1.32 9.33
CA ALA A 73 -18.55 1.88 8.47
C ALA A 73 -18.11 1.94 7.00
N ASN A 74 -16.87 2.36 6.72
CA ASN A 74 -16.32 2.31 5.36
C ASN A 74 -16.31 0.88 4.80
N ARG A 75 -15.87 -0.11 5.58
CA ARG A 75 -15.84 -1.53 5.17
C ARG A 75 -17.24 -2.09 4.90
N GLN A 76 -18.26 -1.67 5.63
CA GLN A 76 -19.65 -2.04 5.31
C GLN A 76 -20.06 -1.52 3.92
N ASN A 77 -19.63 -0.30 3.57
CA ASN A 77 -20.00 0.37 2.32
C ASN A 77 -19.15 -0.05 1.12
N THR A 78 -17.88 -0.43 1.33
CA THR A 78 -16.92 -0.71 0.25
C THR A 78 -16.35 -2.12 0.25
N GLY A 79 -16.46 -2.86 1.36
CA GLY A 79 -15.96 -4.24 1.51
C GLY A 79 -16.87 -5.30 0.87
N PRO A 80 -16.49 -6.58 0.76
CA PRO A 80 -15.23 -7.19 1.21
C PRO A 80 -14.03 -6.70 0.39
N LEU A 81 -12.82 -7.13 0.76
CA LEU A 81 -11.57 -6.68 0.13
C LEU A 81 -11.59 -6.73 -1.41
N ALA A 82 -12.24 -7.74 -2.01
CA ALA A 82 -12.39 -7.84 -3.46
C ALA A 82 -13.19 -6.67 -4.08
N ARG A 83 -14.27 -6.22 -3.43
CA ARG A 83 -15.03 -5.04 -3.86
C ARG A 83 -14.21 -3.77 -3.66
N PHE A 84 -13.51 -3.67 -2.54
CA PHE A 84 -12.63 -2.54 -2.24
C PHE A 84 -11.52 -2.38 -3.29
N ALA A 85 -10.91 -3.49 -3.72
CA ALA A 85 -9.92 -3.52 -4.80
C ALA A 85 -10.46 -2.93 -6.11
N GLY A 86 -11.75 -3.15 -6.41
CA GLY A 86 -12.40 -2.59 -7.59
C GLY A 86 -12.39 -1.06 -7.66
N LEU A 87 -12.31 -0.36 -6.51
CA LEU A 87 -12.25 1.10 -6.47
C LEU A 87 -10.98 1.64 -7.16
N PHE A 88 -9.88 0.90 -7.08
CA PHE A 88 -8.56 1.31 -7.53
C PHE A 88 -8.45 1.30 -9.06
N GLY A 89 -9.33 0.55 -9.74
CA GLY A 89 -9.45 0.55 -11.19
C GLY A 89 -10.31 1.69 -11.76
N SER A 90 -10.96 2.50 -10.91
CA SER A 90 -11.78 3.61 -11.38
C SER A 90 -10.95 4.88 -11.65
N SER A 91 -11.42 5.70 -12.60
CA SER A 91 -10.76 6.96 -12.99
C SER A 91 -10.62 7.95 -11.83
N SER A 92 -11.52 7.91 -10.85
CA SER A 92 -11.47 8.77 -9.66
C SER A 92 -10.26 8.48 -8.77
N TYR A 93 -9.82 7.22 -8.68
CA TYR A 93 -8.68 6.81 -7.85
C TYR A 93 -7.40 6.59 -8.63
N GLY A 94 -7.46 6.46 -9.96
CA GLY A 94 -6.29 6.22 -10.83
C GLY A 94 -5.05 7.04 -10.44
N PRO A 95 -5.13 8.39 -10.41
CA PRO A 95 -3.99 9.24 -10.03
C PRO A 95 -3.44 8.98 -8.63
N LEU A 96 -4.29 8.64 -7.65
CA LEU A 96 -3.87 8.28 -6.29
C LEU A 96 -3.13 6.95 -6.26
N VAL A 97 -3.47 5.99 -7.13
CA VAL A 97 -2.80 4.68 -7.18
C VAL A 97 -1.50 4.75 -7.99
N THR A 98 -1.46 5.54 -9.07
CA THR A 98 -0.29 5.63 -9.98
C THR A 98 0.72 6.70 -9.60
N HIS A 99 0.49 7.46 -8.52
CA HIS A 99 1.29 8.61 -8.14
C HIS A 99 2.78 8.31 -7.95
N ARG A 100 3.63 9.24 -8.35
CA ARG A 100 5.11 9.16 -8.16
C ARG A 100 5.58 9.88 -6.90
N ALA A 101 4.87 10.93 -6.53
CA ALA A 101 5.12 11.71 -5.33
C ALA A 101 3.80 12.10 -4.69
N ALA A 102 3.79 12.24 -3.37
CA ALA A 102 2.64 12.69 -2.61
C ALA A 102 3.10 13.64 -1.51
N ILE A 103 2.27 14.63 -1.22
CA ILE A 103 2.38 15.51 -0.07
C ILE A 103 1.15 15.26 0.79
N VAL A 104 1.37 14.76 2.01
CA VAL A 104 0.32 14.61 3.02
C VAL A 104 0.33 15.87 3.89
N GLY A 105 -0.72 16.68 3.76
CA GLY A 105 -0.92 17.87 4.58
C GLY A 105 -1.17 17.54 6.04
N GLN A 106 -0.97 18.53 6.91
CA GLN A 106 -1.30 18.40 8.33
C GLN A 106 -2.82 18.21 8.49
N PRO A 107 -3.29 17.15 9.15
CA PRO A 107 -4.72 16.95 9.35
C PRO A 107 -5.31 18.03 10.25
N VAL A 108 -6.48 18.55 9.85
CA VAL A 108 -7.32 19.34 10.75
C VAL A 108 -8.13 18.38 11.59
N VAL A 109 -7.98 18.46 12.92
CA VAL A 109 -8.64 17.58 13.87
C VAL A 109 -9.67 18.37 14.68
N HIS A 110 -10.90 17.87 14.74
CA HIS A 110 -11.94 18.37 15.62
C HIS A 110 -12.57 17.20 16.36
N GLN A 111 -12.35 17.16 17.69
CA GLN A 111 -12.75 16.05 18.55
C GLN A 111 -12.23 14.70 18.02
N ARG A 112 -13.14 13.83 17.55
CA ARG A 112 -12.84 12.48 17.06
C ARG A 112 -12.88 12.37 15.54
N VAL A 113 -12.92 13.49 14.83
CA VAL A 113 -12.91 13.54 13.37
C VAL A 113 -11.67 14.29 12.89
N ALA A 114 -11.06 13.80 11.82
CA ALA A 114 -9.92 14.44 11.19
C ALA A 114 -10.12 14.50 9.66
N THR A 115 -9.60 15.57 9.05
CA THR A 115 -9.55 15.71 7.60
C THR A 115 -8.13 16.03 7.17
N ALA A 116 -7.60 15.29 6.20
CA ALA A 116 -6.28 15.53 5.62
C ALA A 116 -6.38 15.73 4.11
N LEU A 117 -5.66 16.73 3.59
CA LEU A 117 -5.50 16.91 2.16
C LEU A 117 -4.21 16.19 1.71
N VAL A 118 -4.33 15.39 0.66
CA VAL A 118 -3.22 14.68 0.03
C VAL A 118 -3.11 15.14 -1.40
N THR A 119 -2.01 15.78 -1.76
CA THR A 119 -1.72 16.16 -3.14
C THR A 119 -0.78 15.13 -3.74
N VAL A 120 -1.17 14.54 -4.86
CA VAL A 120 -0.36 13.56 -5.59
C VAL A 120 0.06 14.12 -6.94
N ALA A 121 1.28 13.78 -7.36
CA ALA A 121 1.76 14.02 -8.71
C ALA A 121 1.68 12.72 -9.52
N ASP A 122 0.83 12.72 -10.54
CA ASP A 122 0.72 11.62 -11.49
C ASP A 122 1.90 11.66 -12.49
N PRO A 123 2.33 10.52 -13.09
CA PRO A 123 3.29 10.46 -14.20
C PRO A 123 3.21 11.56 -15.25
N GLY A 124 2.03 12.10 -15.58
CA GLY A 124 1.87 13.23 -16.49
C GLY A 124 2.24 14.63 -15.93
N ARG A 125 2.78 14.71 -14.70
CA ARG A 125 3.05 15.94 -13.93
C ARG A 125 1.82 16.77 -13.57
N GLN A 126 0.61 16.25 -13.78
CA GLN A 126 -0.59 16.86 -13.25
C GLN A 126 -0.71 16.56 -11.74
N THR A 127 -1.00 17.59 -10.96
CA THR A 127 -1.26 17.45 -9.53
C THR A 127 -2.74 17.25 -9.29
N VAL A 128 -3.09 16.22 -8.53
CA VAL A 128 -4.46 15.94 -8.12
C VAL A 128 -4.49 15.92 -6.60
N ALA A 129 -5.50 16.55 -6.01
CA ALA A 129 -5.70 16.50 -4.57
C ALA A 129 -6.85 15.54 -4.18
N TYR A 130 -6.68 14.92 -3.02
CA TYR A 130 -7.62 14.00 -2.40
C TYR A 130 -7.83 14.44 -0.96
N ARG A 131 -9.08 14.46 -0.53
CA ARG A 131 -9.45 14.71 0.86
C ARG A 131 -9.75 13.38 1.53
N PHE A 132 -8.98 13.07 2.56
CA PHE A 132 -9.18 11.93 3.43
C PHE A 132 -10.01 12.38 4.63
N TYR A 133 -11.08 11.65 4.91
CA TYR A 133 -11.90 11.79 6.10
C TYR A 133 -11.62 10.62 7.02
N LEU A 134 -11.32 10.92 8.28
CA LEU A 134 -11.00 9.93 9.29
C LEU A 134 -11.83 10.16 10.55
N SER A 135 -12.14 9.08 11.23
CA SER A 135 -12.73 9.11 12.57
C SER A 135 -11.94 8.21 13.53
N LYS A 136 -11.94 8.61 14.81
CA LYS A 136 -11.38 7.83 15.90
C LYS A 136 -12.44 6.85 16.41
N GLN A 137 -12.21 5.56 16.22
CA GLN A 137 -13.23 4.53 16.48
C GLN A 137 -13.50 4.37 17.98
N GLN A 138 -14.73 4.01 18.33
CA GLN A 138 -15.21 3.96 19.72
C GLN A 138 -15.50 2.53 20.20
N GLN A 139 -15.37 1.53 19.32
CA GLN A 139 -15.75 0.16 19.60
C GLN A 139 -14.59 -0.78 19.31
N ALA A 140 -14.49 -1.85 20.10
CA ALA A 140 -13.60 -2.96 19.82
C ALA A 140 -13.87 -3.54 18.40
N PRO A 141 -12.84 -4.04 17.70
CA PRO A 141 -11.44 -4.16 18.14
C PRO A 141 -10.59 -2.90 17.90
N TYR A 142 -11.19 -1.81 17.38
CA TYR A 142 -10.45 -0.63 16.92
C TYR A 142 -10.57 0.58 17.83
N GLU A 143 -11.03 0.40 19.07
CA GLU A 143 -11.23 1.48 20.02
C GLU A 143 -9.98 2.38 20.11
N GLU A 144 -10.20 3.70 20.07
CA GLU A 144 -9.19 4.74 20.02
C GLU A 144 -8.26 4.76 18.79
N CYS A 145 -8.48 3.92 17.78
CA CYS A 145 -7.72 3.97 16.53
C CYS A 145 -8.31 5.00 15.55
N TRP A 146 -7.45 5.80 14.92
CA TRP A 146 -7.85 6.57 13.74
C TRP A 146 -7.98 5.65 12.53
N MET A 147 -9.08 5.78 11.79
CA MET A 147 -9.35 4.98 10.59
C MET A 147 -10.02 5.84 9.51
N THR A 148 -9.90 5.42 8.26
CA THR A 148 -10.37 6.19 7.09
C THR A 148 -11.82 5.85 6.77
N ASP A 149 -12.68 6.87 6.81
CA ASP A 149 -14.10 6.78 6.50
C ASP A 149 -14.37 6.95 5.00
N ALA A 150 -13.67 7.90 4.38
CA ALA A 150 -13.82 8.20 2.97
C ALA A 150 -12.58 8.89 2.39
N VAL A 151 -12.40 8.72 1.08
CA VAL A 151 -11.40 9.43 0.29
C VAL A 151 -12.12 10.02 -0.91
N ILE A 152 -12.06 11.34 -1.06
CA ILE A 152 -12.76 12.05 -2.13
C ILE A 152 -11.73 12.83 -2.95
N ARG A 153 -11.72 12.63 -4.26
CA ARG A 153 -10.92 13.47 -5.17
C ARG A 153 -11.49 14.88 -5.10
N THR A 154 -10.66 15.87 -4.79
CA THR A 154 -11.08 17.26 -4.86
C THR A 154 -11.10 17.68 -6.32
N THR A 155 -12.22 18.21 -6.79
CA THR A 155 -12.26 18.92 -8.07
C THR A 155 -11.57 20.26 -7.86
N SER A 156 -10.51 20.53 -8.63
CA SER A 156 -9.95 21.88 -8.74
C SER A 156 -10.99 22.77 -9.41
N SER A 157 -11.80 23.45 -8.61
CA SER A 157 -12.55 24.63 -9.04
C SER A 157 -12.29 25.75 -8.02
N GLU A 158 -11.03 25.87 -7.60
CA GLU A 158 -10.52 27.17 -7.20
C GLU A 158 -9.93 27.74 -8.48
N PRO A 159 -10.44 28.88 -8.99
CA PRO A 159 -9.95 29.41 -10.23
C PRO A 159 -8.46 29.71 -10.08
N ASP A 160 -7.65 29.16 -10.99
CA ASP A 160 -6.21 29.45 -11.09
C ASP A 160 -5.95 30.94 -11.43
N ASP A 161 -7.00 31.71 -11.75
CA ASP A 161 -6.98 33.14 -12.04
C ASP A 161 -7.83 33.92 -11.00
N PRO A 162 -7.24 34.85 -10.23
CA PRO A 162 -8.00 35.74 -9.33
C PRO A 162 -9.03 36.63 -10.03
N SER A 163 -9.05 36.70 -11.37
CA SER A 163 -10.07 37.40 -12.15
C SER A 163 -11.43 36.68 -12.22
N GLU A 164 -11.49 35.39 -11.85
CA GLU A 164 -12.72 34.58 -11.88
C GLU A 164 -13.45 34.52 -10.52
N LEU A 165 -13.00 35.27 -9.51
CA LEU A 165 -13.76 35.43 -8.27
C LEU A 165 -14.98 36.35 -8.50
N PRO A 166 -16.20 35.98 -8.05
CA PRO A 166 -17.33 36.89 -8.13
C PRO A 166 -17.04 38.10 -7.23
N ILE A 167 -17.03 39.28 -7.86
CA ILE A 167 -16.98 40.62 -7.25
C ILE A 167 -18.06 40.81 -6.18
#